data_AF-A0A540VLF2-F1
#
_entry.id   AF-A0A540VLF2-F1
#
_cell.length_a   1.000
_cell.length_b   1.000
_cell.length_c   1.000
_cell.angle_alpha   90.00
_cell.angle_beta   90.00
_cell.angle_gamma   90.00
#
_symmetry.space_group_name_H-M   'P 1'
#
loop_
_entity.id
_entity.type
_entity.pdbx_description
1 polymer ?
#
loop_
_entity_poly.entity_id
_entity_poly.type
_entity_poly.pdbx_seq_one_letter_code
_entity_poly.pdbx_strand_id
1 'polypeptide(L)' 'MNDTVLHEQEQLRLAEQVRQACIQAALEGYEMATLSGLCHEGAWEMAVDAMRSLNLQRLLQSGRADQNSSR' A
#
# COMPACT_ATOMS: atom_id res chain seq x y z
N MET A 1 1.72 -12.66 -28.14
CA MET A 1 1.67 -11.18 -28.11
C MET A 1 0.59 -10.66 -27.17
N ASN A 2 -0.59 -11.29 -27.09
CA ASN A 2 -1.64 -10.85 -26.15
C ASN A 2 -1.32 -11.18 -24.67
N ASP A 3 -0.72 -12.34 -24.39
CA ASP A 3 -0.47 -12.77 -23.00
C ASP A 3 0.58 -11.90 -22.27
N THR A 4 1.61 -11.43 -22.98
CA THR A 4 2.67 -10.58 -22.40
C THR A 4 2.12 -9.23 -21.93
N VAL A 5 1.24 -8.61 -22.73
CA VAL A 5 0.64 -7.30 -22.41
C VAL A 5 -0.29 -7.41 -21.19
N LEU A 6 -1.06 -8.50 -21.08
CA LEU A 6 -1.91 -8.74 -19.92
C LEU A 6 -1.10 -8.95 -18.63
N HIS A 7 0.05 -9.64 -18.73
CA HIS A 7 0.94 -9.80 -17.59
C HIS A 7 1.55 -8.49 -17.12
N GLU A 8 2.00 -7.62 -18.04
CA GLU A 8 2.56 -6.30 -17.69
C GLU A 8 1.52 -5.37 -17.05
N GLN A 9 0.29 -5.35 -17.57
CA GLN A 9 -0.80 -4.56 -17.01
C GLN A 9 -1.15 -4.99 -15.59
N GLU A 10 -1.16 -6.30 -15.33
CA GLU A 10 -1.43 -6.81 -13.98
C GLU A 10 -0.28 -6.49 -13.00
N GLN A 11 0.97 -6.54 -13.45
CA GLN A 11 2.10 -6.09 -12.62
C GLN A 11 2.02 -4.60 -12.31
N LEU A 12 1.64 -3.77 -13.28
CA LEU A 12 1.46 -2.33 -13.06
C LEU A 12 0.30 -2.05 -12.10
N ARG A 13 -0.82 -2.76 -12.23
CA ARG A 13 -1.98 -2.62 -11.33
C ARG A 13 -1.61 -3.00 -9.90
N LEU A 14 -0.84 -4.07 -9.73
CA LEU A 14 -0.34 -4.48 -8.42
C LEU A 14 0.63 -3.45 -7.84
N ALA A 15 1.58 -2.94 -8.63
CA ALA A 15 2.51 -1.90 -8.20
C ALA A 15 1.78 -0.62 -7.76
N GLU A 16 0.70 -0.25 -8.46
CA GLU A 16 -0.17 0.86 -8.07
C GLU A 16 -0.81 0.62 -6.70
N GLN A 17 -1.38 -0.57 -6.48
CA GLN A 17 -2.00 -0.93 -5.21
C GLN A 17 -1.01 -0.89 -4.04
N VAL A 18 0.20 -1.42 -4.24
CA VAL A 18 1.26 -1.35 -3.23
C VAL A 18 1.62 0.11 -2.94
N ARG A 19 1.75 0.96 -3.97
CA ARG A 19 2.05 2.38 -3.79
C ARG A 19 0.97 3.09 -2.98
N GLN A 20 -0.31 2.87 -3.30
CA GLN A 20 -1.43 3.45 -2.55
C GLN A 20 -1.46 2.98 -1.10
N ALA A 21 -1.21 1.68 -0.86
CA ALA A 21 -1.14 1.15 0.50
C ALA A 21 -0.01 1.80 1.33
N CYS A 22 1.18 2.00 0.73
CA CYS A 22 2.28 2.72 1.38
C CYS A 22 1.90 4.16 1.72
N ILE A 23 1.32 4.90 0.77
CA ILE A 23 0.90 6.29 1.01
C ILE A 23 -0.12 6.35 2.13
N GLN A 24 -1.14 5.48 2.10
CA GLN A 24 -2.19 5.46 3.11
C GLN A 24 -1.63 5.13 4.51
N ALA A 25 -0.76 4.12 4.61
CA ALA A 25 -0.12 3.77 5.88
C ALA A 25 0.73 4.92 6.44
N ALA A 26 1.46 5.64 5.58
CA ALA A 26 2.25 6.80 6.01
C ALA A 26 1.36 7.92 6.56
N LEU A 27 0.26 8.24 5.87
CA LEU A 27 -0.69 9.27 6.30
C LEU A 27 -1.31 8.90 7.66
N GLU A 28 -1.82 7.67 7.80
CA GLU A 28 -2.41 7.19 9.04
C GLU A 28 -1.41 7.20 10.21
N GLY A 29 -0.18 6.73 9.97
CA GLY A 29 0.88 6.73 10.98
C GLY A 29 1.24 8.13 11.46
N TYR A 30 1.36 9.08 10.52
CA TYR A 30 1.65 10.48 10.84
C TYR A 30 0.51 11.15 11.62
N GLU A 31 -0.73 10.97 11.16
CA GLU A 31 -1.92 11.53 11.80
C GLU A 31 -2.10 10.99 13.22
N MET A 32 -1.99 9.67 13.40
CA MET A 32 -2.08 9.02 14.71
C MET A 32 -1.00 9.51 15.68
N ALA A 33 0.24 9.66 15.21
CA ALA A 33 1.33 10.15 16.02
C ALA A 33 1.14 11.62 16.42
N THR A 34 0.68 12.46 15.47
CA THR A 34 0.38 13.87 15.73
C THR A 34 -0.76 14.00 16.73
N LEU A 35 -1.83 13.21 16.59
CA LEU A 35 -2.95 13.15 17.55
C LEU A 35 -2.51 12.68 18.94
N SER A 36 -1.48 11.84 18.99
CA SER A 36 -0.87 11.37 20.24
C SER A 36 0.12 12.37 20.85
N GLY A 37 0.30 13.54 20.23
CA GLY A 37 1.15 14.63 20.75
C GLY A 37 2.63 14.49 20.41
N LEU A 38 3.01 13.61 19.47
CA LEU A 38 4.40 13.56 19.00
C LEU A 38 4.76 14.83 18.22
N CYS A 39 6.04 15.20 18.29
CA CYS A 39 6.60 16.22 17.42
C CYS A 39 6.64 15.73 15.95
N HIS A 40 6.91 16.65 15.02
CA HIS A 40 6.96 16.34 13.58
C HIS A 40 7.96 15.22 13.23
N GLU A 41 9.11 15.17 13.88
CA GLU A 41 10.11 14.12 13.66
C GLU A 41 9.58 12.75 14.13
N GLY A 42 9.02 12.68 15.34
CA GLY A 42 8.40 11.45 15.84
C GLY A 42 7.20 11.00 15.00
N ALA A 43 6.39 11.94 14.51
CA ALA A 43 5.29 11.62 13.59
C ALA A 43 5.80 11.10 12.24
N TRP A 44 6.92 11.62 11.74
CA TRP A 44 7.57 11.11 10.54
C TRP A 44 8.13 9.70 10.73
N GLU A 45 8.76 9.40 11.87
CA GLU A 45 9.23 8.04 12.19
C GLU A 45 8.07 7.04 12.21
N MET A 46 6.95 7.40 12.83
CA MET A 46 5.74 6.57 12.85
C MET A 46 5.14 6.36 11.46
N ALA A 47 5.15 7.37 10.59
CA ALA A 47 4.72 7.22 9.20
C ALA A 47 5.60 6.20 8.43
N VAL A 48 6.92 6.27 8.62
CA VAL A 48 7.86 5.33 8.00
C VAL A 48 7.69 3.91 8.54
N ASP A 49 7.52 3.76 9.85
CA ASP A 49 7.32 2.45 10.46
C ASP A 49 5.97 1.83 10.09
N ALA A 50 4.92 2.64 9.92
CA ALA A 50 3.64 2.19 9.39
C ALA A 50 3.78 1.61 7.97
N MET A 51 4.51 2.29 7.07
CA MET A 51 4.82 1.76 5.74
C MET A 51 5.59 0.43 5.80
N ARG A 52 6.61 0.34 6.67
CA ARG A 52 7.42 -0.88 6.85
C ARG A 52 6.62 -2.05 7.40
N SER A 53 5.55 -1.77 8.14
CA SER A 53 4.69 -2.77 8.78
C SER A 53 3.61 -3.33 7.85
N LEU A 54 3.52 -2.83 6.61
CA LEU A 54 2.54 -3.32 5.63
C LEU A 54 2.74 -4.80 5.32
N ASN A 55 1.66 -5.57 5.44
CA ASN A 55 1.65 -6.97 5.05
C ASN A 55 1.41 -7.11 3.54
N LEU A 56 2.51 -7.15 2.77
CA LEU A 56 2.46 -7.28 1.31
C LEU A 56 1.76 -8.58 0.85
N GLN A 57 1.86 -9.68 1.61
CA GLN A 57 1.17 -10.93 1.26
C GLN A 57 -0.35 -10.75 1.29
N ARG A 58 -0.88 -10.02 2.28
CA ARG A 58 -2.30 -9.69 2.34
C ARG A 58 -2.73 -8.79 1.18
N LEU A 59 -1.91 -7.78 0.83
CA LEU A 59 -2.19 -6.90 -0.30
C LEU A 59 -2.26 -7.66 -1.64
N LEU A 60 -1.36 -8.62 -1.85
CA LEU A 60 -1.36 -9.49 -3.03
C LEU A 60 -2.63 -10.36 -3.14
N GLN A 61 -3.18 -10.79 -2.01
CA GLN A 61 -4.43 -11.58 -1.97
C GLN A 61 -5.65 -10.73 -2.29
N SER A 62 -5.73 -9.50 -1.75
CA SER A 62 -6.80 -8.54 -2.08
C SER A 62 -6.78 -8.18 -3.57
N GLY A 63 -5.59 -7.91 -4.12
CA GLY A 63 -5.44 -7.64 -5.55
C GLY A 63 -5.94 -8.79 -6.43
N ARG A 64 -5.73 -10.06 -6.04
CA ARG A 64 -6.27 -11.23 -6.77
C ARG A 64 -7.78 -11.37 -6.64
N ALA A 65 -8.36 -11.05 -5.49
CA ALA A 65 -9.81 -11.12 -5.29
C ALA A 65 -10.56 -10.11 -6.20
N ASP A 66 -10.03 -8.88 -6.32
CA ASP A 66 -10.61 -7.85 -7.20
C ASP A 66 -10.57 -8.26 -8.68
N GLN A 67 -9.55 -9.00 -9.11
CA GLN A 67 -9.46 -9.52 -10.49
C GLN A 67 -10.50 -10.60 -10.79
N ASN A 68 -10.87 -11.38 -9.78
CA ASN A 68 -11.79 -12.50 -9.95
C ASN A 68 -13.27 -12.07 -9.92
N SER A 69 -13.56 -10.84 -9.45
CA SER A 69 -14.92 -10.28 -9.42
C SER A 69 -15.35 -9.62 -10.73
N SER A 70 -14.43 -9.39 -11.68
CA SER A 70 -14.71 -8.86 -13.02
C SER A 70 -14.61 -9.91 -14.13
N ARG A 71 -14.59 -11.21 -13.78
CA ARG A 71 -14.69 -12.33 -14.73
C ARG A 71 -16.07 -12.96 -14.69
#